data_AF-A0AAV3XMC3-F1
#
_entry.id   AF-A0AAV3XMC3-F1
#
_cell.length_a   1.000
_cell.length_b   1.000
_cell.length_c   1.000
_cell.angle_alpha   90.00
_cell.angle_beta   90.00
_cell.angle_gamma   90.00
#
_symmetry.space_group_name_H-M   'P 1'
#
loop_
_entity.id
_entity.type
_entity.pdbx_description
1 polymer ?
#
loop_
_entity_poly.entity_id
_entity_poly.type
_entity_poly.pdbx_seq_one_letter_code
_entity_poly.pdbx_strand_id
1 'polypeptide(L)'
;MNNTSNVKIEIYYQLIDSRDWIFLELTPDEYFDLEPDEKVDLDSLPRYNHAIEYLDVENERVITTKIILIDQILKAKRSIVERYWNHGRNRAIERTDMGAAPYWEMILEVQVSTNPPLWEIIRLGREDGVMTPLYHGFIKDNDDGSQTETKVKIEAS
;
A
#
# COMPACT_ATOMS: atom_id res chain seq x y z
N MET A 1 -19.79 20.48 -8.97
CA MET A 1 -20.91 19.52 -8.87
C MET A 1 -20.49 18.51 -7.81
N ASN A 2 -21.34 18.22 -6.81
CA ASN A 2 -20.99 17.26 -5.77
C ASN A 2 -21.04 15.84 -6.36
N ASN A 3 -19.88 15.29 -6.69
CA ASN A 3 -19.76 13.90 -7.08
C ASN A 3 -20.12 13.06 -5.85
N THR A 4 -21.32 12.51 -5.81
CA THR A 4 -21.80 11.74 -4.65
C THR A 4 -21.20 10.34 -4.77
N SER A 5 -19.93 10.22 -4.38
CA SER A 5 -19.24 8.94 -4.31
C SER A 5 -19.86 8.07 -3.23
N ASN A 6 -19.99 6.77 -3.51
CA ASN A 6 -20.42 5.76 -2.55
C ASN A 6 -19.23 5.07 -1.88
N VAL A 7 -18.02 5.53 -2.17
CA VAL A 7 -16.78 5.03 -1.60
C VAL A 7 -16.46 5.82 -0.34
N LYS A 8 -16.41 5.13 0.80
CA LYS A 8 -15.87 5.66 2.06
C LYS A 8 -14.38 5.36 2.14
N ILE A 9 -13.57 6.35 2.51
CA ILE A 9 -12.12 6.22 2.68
C ILE A 9 -11.74 6.56 4.12
N GLU A 10 -11.17 5.59 4.81
CA GLU A 10 -10.69 5.73 6.18
C GLU A 10 -9.21 5.38 6.26
N ILE A 11 -8.42 6.23 6.91
CA ILE A 11 -7.03 5.96 7.24
C ILE A 11 -6.88 5.91 8.76
N TYR A 12 -6.27 4.85 9.24
CA TYR A 12 -5.86 4.70 10.63
C TYR A 12 -4.35 4.62 10.70
N TYR A 13 -3.72 5.25 11.69
CA TYR A 13 -2.28 5.15 11.87
C TYR A 13 -1.87 5.10 13.35
N GLN A 14 -0.69 4.55 13.60
CA GLN A 14 -0.07 4.48 14.92
C GLN A 14 1.31 5.13 14.87
N LEU A 15 1.65 5.87 15.94
CA LEU A 15 2.94 6.51 16.12
C LEU A 15 3.86 5.66 17.03
N ILE A 16 5.16 5.87 16.94
CA ILE A 16 6.19 5.13 17.68
C ILE A 16 6.06 5.29 19.21
N ASP A 17 5.55 6.43 19.66
CA ASP A 17 5.39 6.82 21.07
C ASP A 17 3.98 6.55 21.60
N SER A 18 3.09 5.97 20.80
CA SER A 18 1.71 5.67 21.18
C SER A 18 1.28 4.28 20.74
N ARG A 19 0.36 3.67 21.50
CA ARG A 19 -0.33 2.45 21.08
C ARG A 19 -1.71 2.73 20.50
N ASP A 20 -2.16 3.98 20.59
CA ASP A 20 -3.48 4.36 20.13
C ASP A 20 -3.51 4.50 18.61
N TRP A 21 -4.65 4.13 18.03
CA TRP A 21 -4.93 4.38 16.63
C TRP A 21 -5.49 5.79 16.48
N ILE A 22 -4.87 6.57 15.62
CA ILE A 22 -5.38 7.87 15.19
C ILE A 22 -6.15 7.66 13.89
N PHE A 23 -7.31 8.31 13.79
CA PHE A 23 -8.24 8.18 12.67
C PHE A 23 -8.26 9.45 11.82
N LEU A 24 -8.26 9.26 10.51
CA LEU A 24 -8.42 10.28 9.48
C LEU A 24 -9.44 9.78 8.46
N GLU A 25 -10.48 10.56 8.19
CA GLU A 25 -11.42 10.30 7.09
C GLU A 25 -11.05 11.20 5.92
N LEU A 26 -10.98 10.63 4.72
CA LEU A 26 -10.72 11.38 3.49
C LEU A 26 -11.94 11.35 2.59
N THR A 27 -12.16 12.44 1.87
CA THR A 27 -13.06 12.49 0.73
C THR A 27 -12.41 11.79 -0.49
N PRO A 28 -13.21 11.35 -1.46
CA PRO A 28 -12.68 10.81 -2.71
C PRO A 28 -11.70 11.74 -3.43
N ASP A 29 -11.98 13.04 -3.48
CA ASP A 29 -11.13 14.02 -4.18
C ASP A 29 -9.77 14.21 -3.48
N GLU A 30 -9.71 13.95 -2.17
CA GLU A 30 -8.46 13.98 -1.39
C GLU A 30 -7.64 12.71 -1.61
N TYR A 31 -8.29 11.54 -1.69
CA TYR A 31 -7.60 10.25 -1.78
C TYR A 31 -7.22 9.86 -3.21
N PHE A 32 -8.14 9.99 -4.17
CA PHE A 32 -7.94 9.57 -5.56
C PHE A 32 -7.44 10.73 -6.43
N ASP A 33 -6.71 10.38 -7.50
CA ASP A 33 -6.36 11.29 -8.59
C ASP A 33 -7.45 11.17 -9.66
N LEU A 34 -8.48 12.01 -9.54
CA LEU A 34 -9.69 11.94 -10.37
C LEU A 34 -9.66 13.00 -11.47
N GLU A 35 -9.96 12.56 -12.69
CA GLU A 35 -10.26 13.48 -13.78
C GLU A 35 -11.66 14.11 -13.60
N PRO A 36 -11.91 15.29 -14.20
CA PRO A 36 -13.24 15.89 -14.20
C PRO A 36 -14.30 14.91 -14.74
N ASP A 37 -15.39 14.75 -13.99
CA ASP A 37 -16.51 13.82 -14.28
C ASP A 37 -16.19 12.32 -14.18
N GLU A 38 -15.01 11.94 -13.67
CA GLU A 38 -14.69 10.54 -13.40
C GLU A 38 -15.61 9.97 -12.30
N LYS A 39 -16.08 8.73 -12.52
CA LYS A 39 -16.85 8.01 -11.52
C LYS A 39 -15.88 7.31 -10.58
N VAL A 40 -16.04 7.59 -9.29
CA VAL A 40 -15.22 6.97 -8.25
C VAL A 40 -15.67 5.53 -8.02
N ASP A 41 -14.71 4.62 -8.04
CA ASP A 41 -14.84 3.26 -7.54
C ASP A 41 -13.59 2.85 -6.73
N LEU A 42 -13.50 1.58 -6.29
CA LEU A 42 -12.37 1.13 -5.47
C LEU A 42 -11.07 0.98 -6.26
N ASP A 43 -11.14 0.90 -7.58
CA ASP A 43 -10.01 0.71 -8.50
C ASP A 43 -9.55 2.02 -9.14
N SER A 44 -10.22 3.15 -8.85
CA SER A 44 -9.72 4.50 -9.12
C SER A 44 -8.28 4.67 -8.60
N LEU A 45 -7.47 5.43 -9.34
CA LEU A 45 -6.06 5.61 -9.02
C LEU A 45 -5.90 6.47 -7.76
N PRO A 46 -5.17 5.99 -6.73
CA PRO A 46 -4.90 6.83 -5.57
C PRO A 46 -3.88 7.92 -5.95
N ARG A 47 -4.02 9.09 -5.31
CA ARG A 47 -3.10 10.23 -5.46
C ARG A 47 -1.68 9.90 -4.99
N TYR A 48 -1.57 9.10 -3.92
CA TYR A 48 -0.31 8.63 -3.38
C TYR A 48 -0.35 7.11 -3.23
N ASN A 49 0.82 6.46 -3.32
CA ASN A 49 0.89 5.00 -3.26
C ASN A 49 0.77 4.47 -1.83
N HIS A 50 1.19 5.27 -0.85
CA HIS A 50 1.27 4.86 0.55
C HIS A 50 0.44 5.76 1.45
N ALA A 51 -0.20 5.14 2.44
CA ALA A 51 -1.04 5.83 3.41
C ALA A 51 -0.30 6.96 4.16
N ILE A 52 1.00 6.76 4.40
CA ILE A 52 1.85 7.69 5.15
C ILE A 52 1.96 9.06 4.45
N GLU A 53 1.82 9.11 3.13
CA GLU A 53 1.92 10.32 2.31
C GLU A 53 0.70 11.24 2.50
N TYR A 54 -0.39 10.73 3.06
CA TYR A 54 -1.59 11.51 3.40
C TYR A 54 -1.55 12.09 4.82
N LEU A 55 -0.53 11.78 5.62
CA LEU A 55 -0.48 12.14 7.03
C LEU A 55 0.35 13.40 7.26
N ASP A 56 -0.15 14.30 8.10
CA ASP A 56 0.59 15.50 8.55
C ASP A 56 1.48 15.16 9.78
N VAL A 57 2.35 14.15 9.61
CA VAL A 57 3.32 13.71 10.63
C VAL A 57 4.63 13.28 9.97
N GLU A 58 5.72 13.33 10.73
CA GLU A 58 7.02 12.82 10.25
C GLU A 58 6.98 11.30 10.01
N ASN A 59 7.42 10.87 8.83
CA ASN A 59 7.35 9.47 8.40
C ASN A 59 8.04 8.51 9.38
N GLU A 60 9.19 8.92 9.94
CA GLU A 60 9.98 8.12 10.86
C GLU A 60 9.26 7.84 12.19
N ARG A 61 8.19 8.58 12.49
CA ARG A 61 7.37 8.38 13.69
C ARG A 61 6.23 7.39 13.46
N VAL A 62 5.88 7.08 12.21
CA VAL A 62 4.75 6.19 11.91
C VAL A 62 5.22 4.73 11.94
N ILE A 63 4.56 3.91 12.75
CA ILE A 63 4.87 2.47 12.84
C ILE A 63 3.88 1.63 12.04
N THR A 64 2.65 2.10 11.85
CA THR A 64 1.62 1.39 11.08
C THR A 64 0.63 2.35 10.48
N THR A 65 0.17 2.02 9.28
CA THR A 65 -0.99 2.62 8.66
C THR A 65 -1.97 1.52 8.22
N LYS A 66 -3.24 1.90 8.12
CA LYS A 66 -4.30 1.05 7.60
C LYS A 66 -5.28 1.91 6.83
N ILE A 67 -5.35 1.71 5.51
CA ILE A 67 -6.40 2.26 4.66
C ILE A 67 -7.55 1.26 4.61
N ILE A 68 -8.77 1.77 4.73
CA ILE A 68 -10.01 1.02 4.49
C ILE A 68 -10.83 1.79 3.46
N LEU A 69 -11.05 1.17 2.31
CA LEU A 69 -11.97 1.65 1.28
C LEU A 69 -13.23 0.80 1.30
N ILE A 70 -14.41 1.40 1.29
CA ILE A 70 -15.70 0.69 1.33
C ILE A 70 -16.61 1.23 0.24
N ASP A 71 -16.96 0.39 -0.73
CA ASP A 71 -18.06 0.68 -1.66
C ASP A 71 -19.37 0.24 -1.00
N GLN A 72 -20.19 1.23 -0.64
CA GLN A 72 -21.44 0.98 0.08
C GLN A 72 -22.53 0.34 -0.78
N ILE A 73 -22.47 0.50 -2.11
CA ILE A 73 -23.45 -0.07 -3.05
C ILE A 73 -23.07 -1.52 -3.37
N LEU A 74 -21.83 -1.74 -3.81
CA LEU A 74 -21.33 -3.05 -4.21
C LEU A 74 -21.04 -3.96 -3.00
N LYS A 75 -21.10 -3.42 -1.78
CA LYS A 75 -20.74 -4.12 -0.54
C LYS A 75 -19.33 -4.70 -0.62
N ALA A 76 -18.43 -4.01 -1.32
CA ALA A 76 -17.04 -4.37 -1.48
C ALA A 76 -16.17 -3.56 -0.50
N LYS A 77 -15.05 -4.15 -0.09
CA LYS A 77 -14.12 -3.54 0.86
C LYS A 77 -12.69 -3.85 0.45
N ARG A 78 -11.83 -2.85 0.45
CA ARG A 78 -10.38 -2.99 0.33
C ARG A 78 -9.72 -2.54 1.62
N SER A 79 -8.79 -3.32 2.13
CA SER A 79 -7.96 -2.97 3.29
C SER A 79 -6.49 -3.05 2.84
N ILE A 80 -5.73 -2.00 3.11
CA ILE A 80 -4.28 -1.97 2.88
C ILE A 80 -3.64 -1.62 4.21
N VAL A 81 -2.84 -2.53 4.77
CA VAL A 81 -2.14 -2.34 6.04
C VAL A 81 -0.65 -2.28 5.76
N GLU A 82 0.02 -1.24 6.21
CA GLU A 82 1.48 -1.15 6.12
C GLU A 82 2.08 -1.11 7.53
N ARG A 83 3.07 -1.97 7.79
CA ARG A 83 3.88 -1.95 9.02
C ARG A 83 5.29 -1.52 8.66
N TYR A 84 5.79 -0.51 9.35
CA TYR A 84 7.11 0.08 9.07
C TYR A 84 8.14 -0.30 10.15
N TRP A 85 9.39 -0.46 9.73
CA TRP A 85 10.55 -0.55 10.62
C TRP A 85 11.77 0.07 9.95
N ASN A 86 12.91 0.10 10.66
CA ASN A 86 14.16 0.71 10.17
C ASN A 86 13.96 2.18 9.72
N HIS A 87 13.28 2.99 10.54
CA HIS A 87 12.95 4.39 10.25
C HIS A 87 12.18 4.57 8.93
N GLY A 88 11.16 3.73 8.70
CA GLY A 88 10.34 3.79 7.48
C GLY A 88 10.99 3.16 6.25
N ARG A 89 12.28 2.80 6.31
CA ARG A 89 13.00 2.21 5.18
C ARG A 89 12.70 0.74 4.97
N ASN A 90 11.94 0.09 5.82
CA ASN A 90 11.46 -1.25 5.56
C ASN A 90 9.96 -1.29 5.85
N ARG A 91 9.22 -2.04 5.03
CA ARG A 91 7.79 -2.20 5.23
C ARG A 91 7.25 -3.54 4.76
N ALA A 92 6.19 -3.93 5.43
CA ALA A 92 5.33 -5.04 5.04
C ALA A 92 3.96 -4.47 4.74
N ILE A 93 3.48 -4.71 3.54
CA ILE A 93 2.19 -4.25 3.03
C ILE A 93 1.30 -5.47 2.87
N GLU A 94 0.14 -5.47 3.51
CA GLU A 94 -0.89 -6.48 3.30
C GLU A 94 -2.12 -5.81 2.67
N ARG A 95 -2.51 -6.30 1.49
CA ARG A 95 -3.76 -5.92 0.83
C ARG A 95 -4.75 -7.07 0.92
N THR A 96 -5.98 -6.75 1.31
CA THR A 96 -7.11 -7.68 1.26
C THR A 96 -8.31 -6.98 0.62
N ASP A 97 -8.85 -7.59 -0.42
CA ASP A 97 -10.08 -7.18 -1.06
C ASP A 97 -11.18 -8.21 -0.77
N MET A 98 -12.36 -7.71 -0.40
CA MET A 98 -13.58 -8.49 -0.18
C MET A 98 -14.65 -8.02 -1.17
N GLY A 99 -15.43 -8.95 -1.72
CA GLY A 99 -16.51 -8.65 -2.67
C GLY A 99 -16.63 -9.74 -3.73
N ALA A 100 -16.97 -9.33 -4.96
CA ALA A 100 -17.17 -10.25 -6.09
C ALA A 100 -15.86 -10.91 -6.56
N ALA A 101 -14.74 -10.21 -6.43
CA ALA A 101 -13.40 -10.70 -6.78
C ALA A 101 -12.48 -10.56 -5.57
N PRO A 102 -12.53 -11.47 -4.59
CA PRO A 102 -11.67 -11.41 -3.43
C PRO A 102 -10.20 -11.52 -3.84
N TYR A 103 -9.34 -10.74 -3.20
CA TYR A 103 -7.91 -10.69 -3.49
C TYR A 103 -7.13 -10.60 -2.19
N TRP A 104 -5.94 -11.21 -2.17
CA TRP A 104 -5.00 -11.07 -1.07
C TRP A 104 -3.59 -11.00 -1.64
N GLU A 105 -2.81 -10.06 -1.13
CA GLU A 105 -1.40 -9.91 -1.45
C GLU A 105 -0.63 -9.40 -0.22
N MET A 106 0.59 -9.90 -0.07
CA MET A 106 1.57 -9.36 0.85
C MET A 106 2.81 -8.92 0.08
N ILE A 107 3.29 -7.71 0.32
CA ILE A 107 4.50 -7.15 -0.26
C ILE A 107 5.48 -6.85 0.88
N LEU A 108 6.69 -7.36 0.79
CA LEU A 108 7.80 -6.99 1.66
C LEU A 108 8.76 -6.13 0.85
N GLU A 109 9.08 -4.95 1.38
CA GLU A 109 10.10 -4.06 0.83
C GLU A 109 11.13 -3.80 1.92
N VAL A 110 12.36 -4.26 1.71
CA VAL A 110 13.41 -4.23 2.73
C VAL A 110 14.69 -3.66 2.16
N GLN A 111 15.23 -2.63 2.79
CA GLN A 111 16.56 -2.13 2.47
C GLN A 111 17.62 -3.10 3.02
N VAL A 112 18.35 -3.76 2.12
CA VAL A 112 19.39 -4.75 2.46
C VAL A 112 20.80 -4.18 2.39
N SER A 113 21.00 -3.03 1.73
CA SER A 113 22.24 -2.25 1.75
C SER A 113 21.93 -0.76 1.69
N THR A 114 22.75 0.06 2.36
CA THR A 114 22.65 1.53 2.36
C THR A 114 23.67 2.21 1.45
N ASN A 115 24.73 1.51 1.05
CA ASN A 115 25.77 2.05 0.17
C ASN A 115 26.43 0.96 -0.70
N PRO A 116 26.02 0.82 -1.98
CA PRO A 116 24.92 1.54 -2.61
C PRO A 116 23.56 1.11 -2.01
N PRO A 117 22.52 1.96 -2.06
CA PRO A 117 21.16 1.58 -1.69
C PRO A 117 20.70 0.38 -2.50
N LEU A 118 20.26 -0.67 -1.80
CA LEU A 118 19.72 -1.89 -2.39
C LEU A 118 18.49 -2.31 -1.61
N TRP A 119 17.41 -2.53 -2.34
CA TRP A 119 16.11 -2.94 -1.84
C TRP A 119 15.80 -4.34 -2.32
N GLU A 120 15.37 -5.21 -1.42
CA GLU A 120 14.76 -6.49 -1.75
C GLU A 120 13.24 -6.33 -1.69
N ILE A 121 12.57 -6.79 -2.74
CA ILE A 121 11.11 -6.76 -2.85
C ILE A 121 10.61 -8.18 -3.09
N ILE A 122 9.69 -8.63 -2.25
CA ILE A 122 9.02 -9.93 -2.36
C ILE A 122 7.52 -9.68 -2.36
N ARG A 123 6.81 -10.21 -3.35
CA ARG A 123 5.33 -10.19 -3.41
C ARG A 123 4.81 -11.61 -3.32
N LEU A 124 3.86 -11.82 -2.42
CA LEU A 124 3.21 -13.10 -2.16
C LEU A 124 1.72 -12.93 -2.43
N GLY A 125 1.14 -13.86 -3.19
CA GLY A 125 -0.29 -13.93 -3.45
C GLY A 125 -0.88 -15.20 -2.85
N ARG A 126 -2.15 -15.44 -3.17
CA ARG A 126 -2.80 -16.73 -2.94
C ARG A 126 -3.32 -17.30 -4.25
N GLU A 127 -2.93 -18.53 -4.55
CA GLU A 127 -3.45 -19.33 -5.65
C GLU A 127 -4.07 -20.60 -5.04
N ASP A 128 -5.36 -20.82 -5.29
CA ASP A 128 -6.14 -21.94 -4.72
C ASP A 128 -6.00 -22.09 -3.19
N GLY A 129 -5.86 -20.96 -2.49
CA GLY A 129 -5.71 -20.90 -1.03
C GLY A 129 -4.29 -21.16 -0.52
N VAL A 130 -3.34 -21.47 -1.39
CA VAL A 130 -1.92 -21.63 -1.08
C VAL A 130 -1.19 -20.31 -1.29
N MET A 131 -0.30 -19.96 -0.36
CA MET A 131 0.54 -18.78 -0.50
C MET A 131 1.64 -19.05 -1.53
N THR A 132 1.70 -18.22 -2.57
CA THR A 132 2.59 -18.41 -3.72
C THR A 132 3.39 -17.13 -3.97
N PRO A 133 4.70 -17.21 -4.24
CA PRO A 133 5.47 -16.05 -4.66
C PRO A 133 5.03 -15.55 -6.04
N LEU A 134 4.65 -14.28 -6.12
CA LEU A 134 4.30 -13.58 -7.37
C LEU A 134 5.50 -12.83 -7.95
N TYR A 135 6.38 -12.34 -7.08
CA TYR A 135 7.56 -11.58 -7.47
C TYR A 135 8.66 -11.69 -6.41
N HIS A 136 9.91 -11.75 -6.86
CA HIS A 136 11.09 -11.58 -6.02
C HIS A 136 12.17 -10.88 -6.84
N GLY A 137 12.68 -9.77 -6.33
CA GLY A 137 13.72 -9.03 -7.01
C GLY A 137 14.45 -8.05 -6.10
N PHE A 138 15.53 -7.50 -6.65
CA PHE A 138 16.34 -6.48 -6.04
C PHE A 138 16.32 -5.22 -6.89
N ILE A 139 16.11 -4.06 -6.26
CA ILE A 139 16.19 -2.74 -6.89
C ILE A 139 17.40 -2.01 -6.30
N LYS A 140 18.33 -1.63 -7.17
CA LYS A 140 19.51 -0.84 -6.82
C LYS A 140 19.38 0.56 -7.40
N ASP A 141 19.59 1.57 -6.56
CA ASP A 141 19.76 2.95 -7.02
C ASP A 141 21.21 3.16 -7.47
N ASN A 142 21.39 3.71 -8.67
CA ASN A 142 22.69 4.04 -9.23
C ASN A 142 23.03 5.52 -8.98
N ASP A 143 24.32 5.85 -9.02
CA ASP A 143 24.81 7.21 -8.77
C ASP A 143 24.31 8.24 -9.81
N ASP A 144 23.89 7.77 -10.99
CA ASP A 144 23.30 8.59 -12.06
C ASP A 144 21.80 8.84 -11.89
N GLY A 145 21.20 8.37 -10.80
CA GLY A 145 19.77 8.47 -10.51
C GLY A 145 18.90 7.43 -11.23
N SER A 146 19.49 6.53 -12.02
CA SER A 146 18.78 5.39 -12.60
C SER A 146 18.57 4.27 -11.57
N GLN A 147 17.64 3.37 -11.87
CA GLN A 147 17.41 2.15 -11.08
C GLN A 147 17.74 0.91 -11.92
N THR A 148 18.38 -0.07 -11.29
CA THR A 148 18.60 -1.40 -11.88
C THR A 148 17.82 -2.43 -11.11
N GLU A 149 17.00 -3.21 -11.82
CA GLU A 149 16.23 -4.31 -11.26
C GLU A 149 16.91 -5.65 -11.59
N THR A 150 17.10 -6.50 -10.59
CA THR A 150 17.53 -7.89 -10.75
C THR A 150 16.44 -8.81 -10.22
N LYS A 151 15.79 -9.56 -11.13
CA LYS A 151 14.74 -10.52 -10.75
C LYS A 151 15.34 -11.85 -10.32
N VAL A 152 14.85 -12.38 -9.20
CA VAL A 152 15.12 -13.75 -8.77
C VAL A 152 14.13 -14.67 -9.48
N LYS A 153 14.63 -15.78 -10.02
CA LYS A 153 13.78 -16.75 -10.68
C LYS A 153 12.90 -17.45 -9.64
N ILE A 154 11.59 -17.31 -9.81
CA ILE A 154 10.61 -18.09 -9.06
C ILE A 154 10.42 -19.41 -9.81
N GLU A 155 10.84 -20.51 -9.20
CA GLU A 155 10.57 -21.84 -9.73
C GLU A 155 9.27 -22.34 -9.10
N ALA A 156 8.24 -22.58 -9.91
CA ALA A 156 7.04 -23.26 -9.46
C ALA A 156 7.42 -24.72 -9.15
N SER A 157 7.18 -25.15 -7.91
CA SER A 157 7.33 -26.54 -7.49
C SER A 157 6.20 -27.42 -8.02
#